data_AF-A0A2D2DJZ3-F1
#
_entry.id   AF-A0A2D2DJZ3-F1
#
_cell.length_a   1.000
_cell.length_b   1.000
_cell.length_c   1.000
_cell.angle_alpha   90.00
_cell.angle_beta   90.00
_cell.angle_gamma   90.00
#
_symmetry.space_group_name_H-M   'P 1'
#
loop_
_entity.id
_entity.type
_entity.pdbx_description
1 polymer ?
#
loop_
_entity_poly.entity_id
_entity_poly.type
_entity_poly.pdbx_seq_one_letter_code
_entity_poly.pdbx_strand_id
1 'polypeptide(L)'
;MTIYFIYLMLEADSMGLADGTKFVFLGAAFLMFFASISNLMIGFALEFGRVTEVVGMQSCAELRRDGDIIRKNARIRWIRNLDADNSALNSDQKMLIFLAGWWPASCAESGFTPRK
;
A
#
# COMPACT_ATOMS: atom_id res chain seq x y z
N MET A 1 15.02 -7.46 -8.82
CA MET A 1 14.30 -8.74 -8.73
C MET A 1 13.52 -9.04 -10.00
N THR A 2 12.70 -8.11 -10.53
CA THR A 2 11.97 -8.25 -11.80
C THR A 2 12.86 -8.48 -13.04
N ILE A 3 14.01 -7.78 -13.15
CA ILE A 3 14.94 -7.94 -14.27
C ILE A 3 15.55 -9.35 -14.32
N TYR A 4 15.93 -9.89 -13.17
CA TYR A 4 16.49 -11.24 -13.05
C TYR A 4 15.46 -12.31 -13.41
N PHE A 5 14.20 -12.06 -13.09
CA PHE A 5 13.10 -12.95 -13.42
C PHE A 5 12.79 -12.95 -14.92
N ILE A 6 12.83 -11.79 -15.57
CA ILE A 6 12.70 -11.67 -17.04
C ILE A 6 13.85 -12.38 -17.76
N TYR A 7 15.06 -12.32 -17.19
CA TYR A 7 16.22 -13.03 -17.75
C TYR A 7 16.04 -14.56 -17.69
N LEU A 8 15.69 -15.12 -16.53
CA LEU A 8 15.42 -16.56 -16.37
C LEU A 8 14.27 -17.06 -17.27
N MET A 9 13.30 -16.19 -17.52
CA MET A 9 12.17 -16.42 -18.43
C MET A 9 12.62 -16.55 -19.88
N LEU A 10 13.47 -15.63 -20.36
CA LEU A 10 14.04 -15.69 -21.71
C LEU A 10 14.98 -16.88 -21.88
N GLU A 11 15.72 -17.23 -20.83
CA GLU A 11 16.58 -18.41 -20.82
C GLU A 11 15.76 -19.71 -20.92
N ALA A 12 14.66 -19.83 -20.17
CA ALA A 12 13.74 -20.97 -20.25
C ALA A 12 13.03 -21.10 -21.61
N ASP A 13 12.71 -19.97 -22.28
CA ASP A 13 12.19 -19.94 -23.66
C ASP A 13 13.24 -20.49 -24.64
N SER A 14 14.47 -19.99 -24.55
CA SER A 14 15.58 -20.43 -25.41
C SER A 14 15.95 -21.90 -25.25
N MET A 15 15.65 -22.49 -24.09
CA MET A 15 15.82 -23.92 -23.81
C MET A 15 14.62 -24.78 -24.27
N GLY A 16 13.57 -24.18 -24.83
CA GLY A 16 12.35 -24.87 -25.26
C GLY A 16 11.53 -25.44 -24.09
N LEU A 17 11.78 -24.96 -22.87
CA LEU A 17 11.10 -25.41 -21.65
C LEU A 17 9.82 -24.62 -21.38
N ALA A 18 9.62 -23.49 -22.06
CA ALA A 18 8.45 -22.62 -21.93
C ALA A 18 7.77 -22.41 -23.28
N ASP A 19 6.44 -22.57 -23.31
CA ASP A 19 5.59 -22.16 -24.44
C ASP A 19 4.86 -20.86 -24.07
N GLY A 20 4.34 -20.13 -25.07
CA GLY A 20 3.56 -18.90 -24.89
C GLY A 20 2.46 -18.99 -23.82
N THR A 21 1.82 -20.15 -23.69
CA THR A 21 0.81 -20.42 -22.66
C THR A 21 1.38 -20.37 -21.23
N LYS A 22 2.60 -20.85 -21.00
CA LYS A 22 3.24 -20.82 -19.67
C LYS A 22 3.59 -19.39 -19.26
N PHE A 23 3.98 -18.53 -20.21
CA PHE A 23 4.18 -17.09 -19.96
C PHE A 23 2.89 -16.38 -19.55
N VAL A 24 1.77 -16.70 -20.19
CA VAL A 24 0.45 -16.14 -19.83
C VAL A 24 0.05 -16.57 -18.42
N PHE A 25 0.18 -17.86 -18.09
CA PHE A 25 -0.14 -18.35 -16.74
C PHE A 25 0.75 -17.72 -15.67
N LEU A 26 2.03 -17.52 -15.96
CA LEU A 26 2.94 -16.87 -15.03
C LEU A 26 2.62 -15.38 -14.85
N GLY A 27 2.31 -14.67 -15.94
CA GLY A 27 1.84 -13.29 -15.86
C GLY A 27 0.58 -13.18 -15.01
N ALA A 28 -0.39 -14.07 -15.21
CA ALA A 28 -1.59 -14.15 -14.37
C ALA A 28 -1.25 -14.46 -12.90
N ALA A 29 -0.33 -15.38 -12.64
CA ALA A 29 0.13 -15.70 -11.28
C ALA A 29 0.79 -14.49 -10.59
N PHE A 30 1.62 -13.71 -11.30
CA PHE A 30 2.19 -12.48 -10.77
C PHE A 30 1.13 -11.43 -10.45
N LEU A 31 0.16 -11.23 -11.34
CA LEU A 31 -0.94 -10.30 -11.10
C LEU A 31 -1.75 -10.70 -9.87
N MET A 32 -2.10 -11.99 -9.75
CA MET A 32 -2.77 -12.52 -8.56
C MET A 32 -1.93 -12.34 -7.30
N PHE A 33 -0.63 -12.63 -7.35
CA PHE A 33 0.28 -12.44 -6.22
C PHE A 33 0.34 -10.99 -5.73
N PHE A 34 0.51 -10.02 -6.64
CA PHE A 34 0.54 -8.61 -6.26
C PHE A 34 -0.84 -8.11 -5.79
N ALA A 35 -1.93 -8.60 -6.37
CA ALA A 35 -3.28 -8.30 -5.89
C ALA A 35 -3.50 -8.83 -4.46
N SER A 36 -3.06 -10.06 -4.18
CA SER A 36 -3.12 -10.66 -2.84
C SER A 36 -2.28 -9.89 -1.82
N ILE A 37 -1.04 -9.52 -2.17
CA ILE A 37 -0.20 -8.69 -1.29
C ILE A 37 -0.87 -7.34 -1.04
N SER A 38 -1.44 -6.71 -2.07
CA SER A 38 -2.10 -5.41 -1.91
C SER A 38 -3.30 -5.51 -0.95
N ASN A 39 -4.13 -6.55 -1.08
CA ASN A 39 -5.24 -6.80 -0.16
C ASN A 39 -4.76 -7.07 1.26
N LEU A 40 -3.68 -7.84 1.42
CA LEU A 40 -3.10 -8.12 2.73
C LEU A 40 -2.53 -6.84 3.38
N MET A 41 -1.89 -5.97 2.61
CA MET A 41 -1.38 -4.68 3.09
C MET A 41 -2.52 -3.74 3.49
N ILE A 42 -3.65 -3.75 2.77
CA ILE A 42 -4.85 -3.00 3.14
C ILE A 42 -5.45 -3.54 4.44
N GLY A 43 -5.60 -4.86 4.56
CA GLY A 43 -6.07 -5.50 5.80
C GLY A 43 -5.18 -5.14 6.99
N PHE A 44 -3.86 -5.24 6.81
CA PHE A 44 -2.90 -4.85 7.84
C PHE A 44 -3.02 -3.37 8.23
N ALA A 45 -3.20 -2.46 7.25
CA ALA A 45 -3.37 -1.04 7.51
C ALA A 45 -4.58 -0.75 8.40
N LEU A 46 -5.68 -1.47 8.18
CA LEU A 46 -6.94 -1.30 8.89
C LEU A 46 -6.93 -1.93 10.29
N GLU A 47 -6.29 -3.09 10.44
CA GLU A 47 -6.32 -3.86 11.70
C GLU A 47 -5.18 -3.47 12.65
N PHE A 48 -3.94 -3.37 12.15
CA PHE A 48 -2.75 -3.13 12.98
C PHE A 48 -2.15 -1.73 12.78
N GLY A 49 -2.28 -1.19 11.57
CA GLY A 49 -1.74 0.11 11.16
C GLY A 49 -2.61 1.32 11.51
N ARG A 50 -3.71 1.12 12.25
CA ARG A 50 -4.65 2.20 12.55
C ARG A 50 -4.02 3.24 13.49
N VAL A 51 -4.08 4.51 13.09
CA VAL A 51 -3.61 5.66 13.86
C VAL A 51 -4.74 6.68 14.02
N THR A 52 -4.73 7.39 15.13
CA THR A 52 -5.76 8.38 15.48
C THR A 52 -5.51 9.69 14.74
N GLU A 53 -4.25 10.13 14.67
CA GLU A 53 -3.88 11.37 13.98
C GLU A 53 -2.52 11.27 13.27
N VAL A 54 -2.42 12.02 12.17
CA VAL A 54 -1.21 12.22 11.38
C VAL A 54 -0.95 13.72 11.27
N VAL A 55 0.17 14.17 11.82
CA VAL A 55 0.49 15.60 11.90
C VAL A 55 1.87 15.91 11.30
N GLY A 56 2.11 17.16 10.91
CA GLY A 56 3.39 17.62 10.38
C GLY A 56 3.42 17.76 8.86
N MET A 57 4.54 17.39 8.23
CA MET A 57 4.71 17.44 6.77
C MET A 57 4.72 16.02 6.19
N GLN A 58 4.27 15.83 4.95
CA GLN A 58 4.31 14.51 4.30
C GLN A 58 5.73 13.93 4.23
N SER A 59 6.76 14.76 4.15
CA SER A 59 8.17 14.36 4.20
C SER A 59 8.65 13.89 5.58
N CYS A 60 7.98 14.34 6.65
CA CYS A 60 8.38 14.17 8.04
C CYS A 60 7.14 14.22 8.96
N ALA A 61 6.27 13.23 8.84
CA ALA A 61 5.03 13.18 9.61
C ALA A 61 5.23 12.49 10.96
N GLU A 62 4.44 12.89 11.95
CA GLU A 62 4.28 12.15 13.19
C GLU A 62 2.97 11.36 13.15
N LEU A 63 3.06 10.09 13.54
CA LEU A 63 1.95 9.17 13.61
C LEU A 63 1.62 8.94 15.07
N ARG A 64 0.36 9.21 15.45
CA ARG A 64 -0.08 9.10 16.83
C ARG A 64 -1.32 8.22 16.97
N ARG A 65 -1.39 7.50 18.07
CA ARG A 65 -2.53 6.66 18.46
C ARG A 65 -2.91 7.03 19.88
N ASP A 66 -4.14 7.48 20.07
CA ASP A 66 -4.71 7.82 21.37
C ASP A 66 -3.85 8.80 22.19
N GLY A 67 -3.19 9.74 21.49
CA GLY A 67 -2.29 10.73 22.08
C GLY A 67 -0.82 10.32 22.14
N ASP A 68 -0.50 9.03 22.00
CA ASP A 68 0.87 8.52 22.02
C ASP A 68 1.52 8.56 20.64
N ILE A 69 2.79 8.96 20.59
CA ILE A 69 3.56 8.99 19.36
C ILE A 69 4.10 7.60 19.04
N ILE A 70 3.46 6.92 18.09
CA ILE A 70 3.92 5.60 17.61
C ILE A 70 5.17 5.75 16.75
N ARG A 71 5.22 6.79 15.92
CA ARG A 71 6.33 6.98 14.98
C ARG A 71 6.56 8.45 14.66
N LYS A 72 7.83 8.86 14.72
CA LYS A 72 8.31 10.18 14.30
C LYS A 72 9.00 10.10 12.94
N ASN A 73 9.05 11.24 12.23
CA ASN A 73 9.75 11.41 10.96
C ASN A 73 9.34 10.39 9.88
N ALA A 74 8.06 10.03 9.85
CA ALA A 74 7.53 9.12 8.87
C ALA A 74 7.31 9.84 7.52
N ARG A 75 7.95 9.34 6.47
CA ARG A 75 7.70 9.84 5.11
C ARG A 75 6.47 9.16 4.51
N ILE A 76 5.42 9.94 4.28
CA ILE A 76 4.20 9.50 3.61
C ILE A 76 4.47 9.49 2.10
N ARG A 77 4.38 8.32 1.48
CA ARG A 77 4.68 8.15 0.04
C ARG A 77 3.46 8.02 -0.84
N TRP A 78 2.37 7.50 -0.27
CA TRP A 78 1.16 7.19 -1.02
C TRP A 78 -0.04 7.36 -0.11
N ILE A 79 -1.13 7.89 -0.66
CA ILE A 79 -2.40 8.12 0.04
C ILE A 79 -3.50 7.67 -0.91
N ARG A 80 -4.39 6.80 -0.44
CA ARG A 80 -5.60 6.40 -1.15
C ARG A 80 -6.79 6.59 -0.24
N ASN A 81 -7.77 7.30 -0.78
CA ASN A 81 -9.09 7.37 -0.20
C ASN A 81 -9.84 6.12 -0.63
N LEU A 82 -10.25 5.27 0.32
CA LEU A 82 -11.01 4.07 0.03
C LEU A 82 -12.44 4.39 -0.41
N ASP A 83 -12.97 5.55 -0.02
CA ASP A 83 -14.38 5.93 -0.16
C ASP A 83 -14.62 6.88 -1.34
N ALA A 84 -14.04 6.59 -2.51
CA ALA A 84 -14.36 7.34 -3.73
C ALA A 84 -15.85 7.25 -4.13
N ASP A 85 -16.53 6.17 -3.73
CA ASP A 85 -17.95 5.93 -4.03
C ASP A 85 -18.92 6.56 -3.03
N ASN A 86 -18.43 7.20 -1.96
CA ASN A 86 -19.25 7.79 -0.90
C ASN A 86 -18.79 9.20 -0.53
N SER A 87 -18.83 10.12 -1.51
CA SER A 87 -18.57 11.56 -1.29
C SER A 87 -19.44 12.16 -0.16
N ALA A 88 -20.59 11.54 0.14
CA ALA A 88 -21.55 11.92 1.16
C ALA A 88 -21.20 11.52 2.61
N LEU A 89 -20.16 10.72 2.86
CA LEU A 89 -19.75 10.39 4.23
C LEU A 89 -19.04 11.58 4.89
N ASN A 90 -19.26 11.74 6.20
CA ASN A 90 -18.56 12.75 7.02
C ASN A 90 -17.06 12.40 7.10
N SER A 91 -16.22 13.43 7.31
CA SER A 91 -14.75 13.29 7.40
C SER A 91 -14.27 12.31 8.47
N ASP A 92 -15.07 12.07 9.51
CA ASP A 92 -14.75 11.11 10.57
C ASP A 92 -14.98 9.65 10.18
N GLN A 93 -15.77 9.43 9.12
CA GLN A 93 -16.11 8.09 8.61
C GLN A 93 -15.26 7.70 7.40
N LYS A 94 -14.71 8.70 6.68
CA LYS A 94 -13.83 8.47 5.53
C LYS A 94 -12.47 7.97 6.01
N MET A 95 -12.12 6.77 5.59
CA MET A 95 -10.84 6.16 5.95
C MET A 95 -9.80 6.37 4.84
N LEU A 96 -8.66 6.93 5.22
CA LEU A 96 -7.49 7.08 4.38
C LEU A 96 -6.50 5.97 4.69
N ILE A 97 -6.04 5.28 3.64
CA ILE A 97 -4.91 4.36 3.72
C ILE A 97 -3.69 5.04 3.13
N PHE A 98 -2.57 4.95 3.85
CA PHE A 98 -1.32 5.53 3.39
C PHE A 98 -0.12 4.65 3.77
N LEU A 99 0.99 4.88 3.07
CA LEU A 99 2.27 4.23 3.34
C LEU A 99 3.23 5.19 4.05
N ALA A 100 3.52 4.90 5.31
CA ALA A 100 4.52 5.56 6.14
C ALA A 100 5.87 4.83 6.02
N GLY A 101 6.68 5.21 5.02
CA GLY A 101 7.83 4.41 4.61
C GLY A 101 7.39 3.08 3.99
N TRP A 102 7.72 1.96 4.63
CA TRP A 102 7.27 0.61 4.25
C TRP A 102 6.07 0.11 5.08
N TRP A 103 5.66 0.87 6.09
CA TRP A 103 4.59 0.47 7.01
C TRP A 103 3.25 1.00 6.49
N PRO A 104 2.28 0.12 6.18
CA PRO A 104 0.95 0.54 5.80
C PRO A 104 0.17 0.96 7.06
N ALA A 105 -0.49 2.11 6.97
CA ALA A 105 -1.25 2.70 8.06
C ALA A 105 -2.58 3.24 7.56
N SER A 106 -3.54 3.39 8.49
CA SER A 106 -4.86 3.96 8.19
C SER A 106 -5.26 5.01 9.22
N CYS A 107 -5.98 6.04 8.79
CA CYS A 107 -6.48 7.12 9.64
C CYS A 107 -7.81 7.63 9.10
N ALA A 108 -8.65 8.19 9.96
CA ALA A 108 -9.80 8.96 9.50
C ALA A 108 -9.33 10.24 8.79
N GLU A 109 -10.08 10.73 7.81
CA GLU A 109 -9.74 11.95 7.08
C GLU A 109 -9.62 13.17 8.02
N SER A 110 -10.46 13.26 9.05
CA SER A 110 -10.37 14.33 10.07
C SER A 110 -9.07 14.32 10.87
N GLY A 111 -8.47 13.15 11.09
CA GLY A 111 -7.18 13.00 11.79
C GLY A 111 -5.98 13.20 10.87
N PHE A 112 -6.19 13.34 9.55
CA PHE A 112 -5.12 13.41 8.56
C PHE A 112 -4.84 14.86 8.15
N THR A 113 -3.95 15.51 8.89
CA THR A 113 -3.59 16.93 8.65
C THR A 113 -2.18 17.20 8.10
N PRO A 114 -1.43 16.23 7.51
CA PRO A 114 -0.08 16.53 7.04
C PRO A 114 -0.10 17.47 5.83
N ARG A 115 0.72 18.53 5.91
CA ARG A 115 0.93 19.49 4.81
C ARG A 115 1.82 18.86 3.74
N LYS A 116 1.60 19.21 2.47
CA LYS A 116 2.47 18.82 1.35
C LYS A 116 3.89 19.33 1.57
#